data_AF-A0AAV5E3D9-F1
#
_entry.id   AF-A0AAV5E3D9-F1
#
_cell.length_a   1.000
_cell.length_b   1.000
_cell.length_c   1.000
_cell.angle_alpha   90.00
_cell.angle_beta   90.00
_cell.angle_gamma   90.00
#
_symmetry.space_group_name_H-M   'P 1'
#
loop_
_entity.id
_entity.type
_entity.pdbx_description
1 polymer ?
#
loop_
_entity_poly.entity_id
_entity_poly.type
_entity_poly.pdbx_seq_one_letter_code
_entity_poly.pdbx_strand_id
1 'polypeptide(L)'
;MTLWLSKILEKYQTNSGKILWDEKHKILSAEIDRIKKENDNMQIELRHLKGEDLNSLQPKELIMIEEALDNGLTNLNDKLMEHWERHMTNHKILEDENKLLAFKLHQQDVVLSGSMRDLELGYHADREFEAQMPITFRVQPSHPNLQENN
;
A
#
# COMPACT_ATOMS: atom_id res chain seq x y z
N MET A 1 -8.16 31.29 21.70
CA MET A 1 -9.29 31.56 22.63
C MET A 1 -9.18 30.77 23.93
N THR A 2 -8.61 29.55 23.93
CA THR A 2 -8.44 28.67 25.09
C THR A 2 -7.54 29.21 26.22
N LEU A 3 -6.43 29.91 25.90
CA LEU A 3 -5.47 30.41 26.91
C LEU A 3 -6.03 31.51 27.84
N TRP A 4 -7.03 32.27 27.41
CA TRP A 4 -7.61 33.37 28.20
C TRP A 4 -8.52 32.83 29.31
N LEU A 5 -9.30 31.80 29.01
CA LEU A 5 -10.16 31.13 29.98
C LEU A 5 -9.34 30.44 31.08
N SER A 6 -8.27 29.74 30.71
CA SER A 6 -7.35 29.12 31.68
C SER A 6 -6.77 30.15 32.65
N LYS A 7 -6.30 31.30 32.14
CA LYS A 7 -5.76 32.39 32.97
C LYS A 7 -6.80 33.01 33.91
N ILE A 8 -8.06 33.11 33.51
CA ILE A 8 -9.12 33.66 34.36
C ILE A 8 -9.53 32.68 35.45
N LEU A 9 -9.66 31.40 35.11
CA LEU A 9 -9.98 30.34 36.08
C LEU A 9 -8.88 30.22 37.13
N GLU A 10 -7.62 30.31 36.72
CA GLU A 10 -6.46 30.31 37.62
C GLU A 10 -6.51 31.50 38.60
N LYS A 11 -6.73 32.73 38.09
CA LYS A 11 -6.91 33.92 38.95
C LYS A 11 -8.09 33.80 39.91
N TYR A 12 -9.22 33.27 39.45
CA TYR A 12 -10.39 33.07 40.30
C TYR A 12 -10.10 32.06 41.42
N GLN A 13 -9.40 30.97 41.11
CA GLN A 13 -9.00 29.98 42.10
C GLN A 13 -8.03 30.56 43.14
N THR A 14 -7.04 31.35 42.72
CA THR A 14 -6.12 32.06 43.63
C THR A 14 -6.85 33.06 44.53
N ASN A 15 -7.81 33.82 43.98
CA ASN A 15 -8.48 34.89 44.72
C ASN A 15 -9.64 34.39 45.60
N SER A 16 -10.33 33.33 45.20
CA SER A 16 -11.51 32.80 45.91
C SER A 16 -11.18 31.67 46.88
N GLY A 17 -10.01 31.05 46.77
CA GLY A 17 -9.61 29.87 47.55
C GLY A 17 -10.39 28.59 47.22
N LYS A 18 -11.35 28.64 46.29
CA LYS A 18 -12.13 27.48 45.85
C LYS A 18 -11.35 26.69 44.81
N ILE A 19 -11.12 25.40 45.09
CA ILE A 19 -10.49 24.48 44.14
C ILE A 19 -11.52 24.17 43.04
N LEU A 20 -11.24 24.63 41.81
CA LEU A 20 -12.09 24.36 40.64
C LEU A 20 -11.83 22.97 40.06
N TRP A 21 -10.60 22.49 40.19
CA TRP A 21 -10.14 21.22 39.63
C TRP A 21 -10.31 20.10 40.65
N ASP A 22 -11.18 19.13 40.35
CA ASP A 22 -11.23 17.90 41.11
C ASP A 22 -9.96 17.05 40.91
N GLU A 23 -9.84 15.97 41.68
CA GLU A 23 -8.68 15.08 41.62
C GLU A 23 -8.45 14.50 40.22
N LYS A 24 -9.52 14.24 39.45
CA LYS A 24 -9.41 13.70 38.09
C LYS A 24 -8.80 14.71 37.13
N HIS A 25 -9.17 15.99 37.26
CA HIS A 25 -8.58 17.06 36.44
C HIS A 25 -7.09 17.25 36.75
N LYS A 26 -6.68 17.12 38.01
CA LYS A 26 -5.26 17.18 38.40
C LYS A 26 -4.46 16.02 37.83
N ILE A 27 -4.98 14.79 37.94
CA ILE A 27 -4.36 13.59 37.36
C ILE A 27 -4.23 13.75 35.84
N LEU A 28 -5.29 14.22 35.17
CA LEU A 28 -5.27 14.42 33.72
C LEU A 28 -4.25 15.49 33.30
N SER A 29 -4.15 16.61 34.04
CA SER A 29 -3.14 17.64 33.77
C SER A 29 -1.72 17.08 33.91
N ALA A 30 -1.46 16.31 34.97
CA ALA A 30 -0.17 15.68 35.18
C ALA A 30 0.18 14.68 34.06
N GLU A 31 -0.80 13.91 33.57
CA GLU A 31 -0.62 13.00 32.44
C GLU A 31 -0.30 13.74 31.14
N ILE A 32 -1.00 14.85 30.87
CA ILE A 32 -0.73 15.72 29.72
C ILE A 32 0.71 16.24 29.78
N ASP A 33 1.17 16.70 30.94
CA ASP A 33 2.52 17.22 31.10
C ASP A 33 3.57 16.11 30.97
N ARG A 34 3.28 14.89 31.42
CA ARG A 34 4.12 13.71 31.20
C ARG A 34 4.25 13.40 29.70
N ILE A 35 3.13 13.34 28.98
CA ILE A 35 3.09 13.03 27.54
C ILE A 35 3.81 14.13 26.74
N LYS A 36 3.64 15.40 27.10
CA LYS A 36 4.39 16.50 26.45
C LYS A 36 5.89 16.33 26.61
N LYS A 37 6.35 16.06 27.83
CA LYS A 37 7.76 15.83 28.11
C LYS A 37 8.31 14.63 27.32
N GLU A 38 7.54 13.55 27.26
CA GLU A 38 7.90 12.36 26.47
C GLU A 38 7.98 12.69 24.97
N ASN A 39 7.04 13.48 24.45
CA ASN A 39 7.06 13.94 23.06
C ASN A 39 8.27 14.83 22.77
N ASP A 40 8.59 15.77 23.65
CA ASP A 40 9.76 16.63 23.51
C ASP A 40 11.06 15.79 23.49
N ASN A 41 11.15 14.76 24.34
CA ASN A 41 12.28 13.82 24.35
C ASN A 41 12.36 13.03 23.04
N MET A 42 11.24 12.47 22.57
CA MET A 42 11.21 11.74 21.30
C MET A 42 11.60 12.63 20.11
N GLN A 43 11.21 13.91 20.12
CA GLN A 43 11.62 14.85 19.08
C GLN A 43 13.12 15.11 19.09
N ILE A 44 13.74 15.18 20.28
CA ILE A 44 15.20 15.28 20.42
C ILE A 44 15.86 14.02 19.84
N GLU A 45 15.39 12.83 20.22
CA GLU A 45 15.92 11.56 19.70
C GLU A 45 15.78 11.46 18.17
N LEU A 46 14.64 11.90 17.61
CA LEU A 46 14.44 11.95 16.16
C LEU A 46 15.41 12.88 15.44
N ARG A 47 15.76 14.02 16.05
CA ARG A 47 16.80 14.91 15.50
C ARG A 47 18.16 14.21 15.49
N HIS A 48 18.53 13.53 16.58
CA HIS A 48 19.78 12.78 16.64
C HIS A 48 19.84 11.66 15.59
N LEU A 49 18.76 10.90 15.40
CA LEU A 49 18.66 9.87 14.37
C LEU A 49 18.78 10.44 12.94
N LYS A 50 18.38 11.70 12.73
CA LYS A 50 18.57 12.42 11.46
C LYS A 50 19.98 12.98 11.28
N GLY A 51 20.85 12.85 12.28
CA GLY A 51 22.21 13.40 12.28
C GLY A 51 22.29 14.86 12.73
N GLU A 52 21.25 15.39 13.38
CA GLU A 52 21.23 16.74 13.96
C GLU A 52 21.71 16.71 15.43
N ASP A 53 22.14 17.84 15.98
CA ASP A 53 22.53 18.03 17.40
C ASP A 53 23.58 17.04 17.97
N LEU A 54 24.41 16.42 17.10
CA LEU A 54 25.34 15.36 17.51
C LEU A 54 26.50 15.83 18.41
N ASN A 55 26.91 17.09 18.32
CA ASN A 55 28.07 17.62 19.05
C ASN A 55 27.88 17.64 20.58
N SER A 56 26.63 17.59 21.06
CA SER A 56 26.33 17.49 22.49
C SER A 56 26.36 16.06 23.04
N LEU A 57 26.42 15.05 22.17
CA LEU A 57 26.32 13.65 22.56
C LEU A 57 27.68 13.07 22.95
N GLN A 58 27.65 12.17 23.92
CA GLN A 58 28.81 11.37 24.30
C GLN A 58 29.04 10.23 23.28
N PRO A 59 30.28 9.72 23.16
CA PRO A 59 30.60 8.64 22.24
C PRO A 59 29.67 7.41 22.39
N LYS A 60 29.29 7.06 23.61
CA LYS A 60 28.36 5.95 23.88
C LYS A 60 26.98 6.16 23.24
N GLU A 61 26.47 7.40 23.28
CA GLU A 61 25.17 7.74 22.73
C GLU A 61 25.20 7.70 21.19
N LEU A 62 26.32 8.14 20.60
CA LEU A 62 26.55 8.05 19.15
C LEU A 62 26.59 6.59 18.67
N ILE A 63 27.25 5.69 19.41
CA ILE A 63 27.29 4.26 19.08
C ILE A 63 25.87 3.66 19.07
N MET A 64 25.04 4.01 20.05
CA MET A 64 23.66 3.51 20.09
C MET A 64 22.83 3.98 18.90
N ILE A 65 23.04 5.23 18.44
CA ILE A 65 22.39 5.77 17.24
C ILE A 65 22.87 5.03 15.99
N GLU A 66 24.18 4.82 15.86
CA GLU A 66 24.78 4.07 14.76
C GLU A 66 24.22 2.65 14.67
N GLU A 67 24.22 1.91 15.78
CA GLU A 67 23.64 0.56 15.84
C GLU A 67 22.16 0.55 15.46
N ALA A 68 21.37 1.52 15.92
CA ALA A 68 19.95 1.62 15.57
C ALA A 68 19.74 1.89 14.06
N LEU A 69 20.55 2.77 13.47
CA LEU A 69 20.50 3.08 12.04
C LEU A 69 20.96 1.90 11.17
N ASP A 70 22.03 1.22 11.56
CA ASP A 70 22.56 0.06 10.83
C ASP A 70 21.56 -1.11 10.83
N ASN A 71 20.95 -1.38 12.00
CA ASN A 71 19.86 -2.35 12.10
C ASN A 71 18.64 -1.92 11.25
N GLY A 72 18.29 -0.64 11.26
CA GLY A 72 17.20 -0.09 10.43
C GLY A 72 17.46 -0.27 8.93
N LEU A 73 18.68 0.00 8.49
CA LEU A 73 19.11 -0.15 7.10
C LEU A 73 19.11 -1.61 6.67
N THR A 74 19.65 -2.50 7.50
CA THR A 74 19.66 -3.95 7.27
C THR A 74 18.23 -4.47 7.06
N ASN A 75 17.32 -4.16 7.98
CA ASN A 75 15.92 -4.58 7.88
C ASN A 75 15.20 -4.02 6.65
N LEU A 76 15.53 -2.78 6.23
CA LEU A 76 14.96 -2.18 5.03
C LEU A 76 15.44 -2.90 3.77
N ASN A 77 16.74 -3.20 3.69
CA ASN A 77 17.31 -3.95 2.58
C ASN A 77 16.72 -5.36 2.48
N ASP A 78 16.55 -6.05 3.62
CA ASP A 78 15.92 -7.37 3.65
C ASP A 78 14.51 -7.35 3.07
N LYS A 79 13.70 -6.35 3.46
CA LYS A 79 12.34 -6.16 2.92
C LYS A 79 12.34 -5.82 1.42
N LEU A 80 13.28 -4.99 0.97
CA LEU A 80 13.41 -4.66 -0.45
C LEU A 80 13.77 -5.90 -1.27
N MET A 81 14.68 -6.73 -0.76
CA MET A 81 15.06 -7.99 -1.39
C MET A 81 13.89 -8.97 -1.44
N GLU A 82 13.15 -9.14 -0.34
CA GLU A 82 11.96 -10.00 -0.31
C GLU A 82 10.91 -9.56 -1.35
N HIS A 83 10.66 -8.25 -1.46
CA HIS A 83 9.75 -7.72 -2.45
C HIS A 83 10.24 -7.97 -3.88
N TRP A 84 11.53 -7.76 -4.15
CA TRP A 84 12.13 -8.00 -5.44
C TRP A 84 12.07 -9.48 -5.84
N GLU A 85 12.42 -10.40 -4.95
CA GLU A 85 12.36 -11.84 -5.19
C GLU A 85 10.94 -12.32 -5.49
N ARG A 86 9.96 -11.81 -4.74
CA ARG A 86 8.55 -12.09 -4.98
C ARG A 86 8.12 -11.60 -6.36
N HIS A 87 8.50 -10.38 -6.73
CA HIS A 87 8.18 -9.82 -8.04
C HIS A 87 8.80 -10.64 -9.18
N MET A 88 10.08 -11.02 -9.06
CA MET A 88 10.77 -11.86 -10.04
C MET A 88 10.12 -13.24 -10.18
N THR A 89 9.73 -13.86 -9.07
CA THR A 89 9.03 -15.15 -9.06
C THR A 89 7.67 -15.04 -9.76
N ASN A 90 6.88 -14.02 -9.42
CA ASN A 90 5.58 -13.78 -10.05
C ASN A 90 5.72 -13.53 -11.55
N HIS A 91 6.72 -12.76 -11.97
CA HIS A 91 6.99 -12.49 -13.38
C HIS A 91 7.26 -13.79 -14.14
N LYS A 92 8.10 -14.66 -13.59
CA LYS A 92 8.41 -15.96 -14.20
C LYS A 92 7.17 -16.84 -14.33
N ILE A 93 6.35 -16.93 -13.27
CA ILE A 93 5.11 -17.71 -13.30
C ILE A 93 4.17 -17.20 -14.39
N LEU A 94 3.97 -15.87 -14.47
CA LEU A 94 3.12 -15.26 -15.49
C LEU A 94 3.67 -15.48 -16.91
N GLU A 95 4.98 -15.43 -17.09
CA GLU A 95 5.61 -15.71 -18.38
C GLU A 95 5.38 -17.17 -18.81
N ASP A 96 5.55 -18.12 -17.88
CA ASP A 96 5.34 -19.54 -18.12
C ASP A 96 3.86 -19.86 -18.41
N GLU A 97 2.93 -19.24 -17.67
CA GLU A 97 1.49 -19.34 -17.93
C GLU A 97 1.10 -18.77 -19.30
N ASN A 98 1.65 -17.62 -19.68
CA ASN A 98 1.39 -17.01 -20.97
C ASN A 98 1.90 -17.90 -22.12
N LYS A 99 3.11 -18.46 -22.00
CA LYS A 99 3.63 -19.45 -22.96
C LYS A 99 2.72 -20.66 -23.09
N LEU A 100 2.23 -21.20 -21.97
CA LEU A 100 1.31 -22.34 -21.97
C LEU A 100 -0.02 -22.00 -22.64
N LEU A 101 -0.59 -20.83 -22.38
CA LEU A 101 -1.82 -20.37 -23.00
C LEU A 101 -1.64 -20.15 -24.50
N ALA A 102 -0.55 -19.52 -24.93
CA ALA A 102 -0.21 -19.35 -26.34
C ALA A 102 -0.07 -20.70 -27.07
N PHE A 103 0.55 -21.69 -26.42
CA PHE A 103 0.66 -23.04 -26.96
C PHE A 103 -0.69 -23.74 -27.10
N LYS A 104 -1.58 -23.62 -26.10
CA LYS A 104 -2.94 -24.17 -26.15
C LYS A 104 -3.78 -23.51 -27.25
N LEU A 105 -3.68 -22.19 -27.38
CA LEU A 105 -4.36 -21.42 -28.43
C LEU A 105 -3.91 -21.89 -29.82
N HIS A 106 -2.59 -22.01 -30.03
CA HIS A 106 -2.04 -22.49 -31.29
C HIS A 106 -2.52 -23.92 -31.63
N GLN A 107 -2.56 -24.83 -30.65
CA GLN A 107 -3.11 -26.16 -30.88
C GLN A 107 -4.59 -26.11 -31.29
N GLN A 108 -5.39 -25.26 -30.65
CA GLN A 108 -6.80 -25.10 -31.00
C GLN A 108 -6.97 -24.54 -32.41
N ASP A 109 -6.19 -23.53 -32.80
CA ASP A 109 -6.20 -22.96 -34.15
C ASP A 109 -5.80 -23.99 -35.21
N VAL A 110 -4.79 -24.83 -34.94
CA VAL A 110 -4.37 -25.90 -35.85
C VAL A 110 -5.44 -26.98 -35.96
N VAL A 111 -6.10 -27.37 -34.86
CA VAL A 111 -7.22 -28.34 -34.89
C VAL A 111 -8.40 -27.78 -35.66
N LEU A 112 -8.78 -26.53 -35.44
CA LEU A 112 -9.87 -25.86 -36.17
C LEU A 112 -9.52 -25.70 -37.65
N SER A 113 -8.31 -25.26 -37.98
CA SER A 113 -7.82 -25.12 -39.36
C SER A 113 -7.70 -26.46 -40.07
N GLY A 114 -7.22 -27.50 -39.39
CA GLY A 114 -7.16 -28.87 -39.90
C GLY A 114 -8.56 -29.47 -40.13
N SER A 115 -9.47 -29.29 -39.18
CA SER A 115 -10.88 -29.70 -39.33
C SER A 115 -11.59 -28.91 -40.43
N MET A 116 -11.25 -27.63 -40.65
CA MET A 116 -11.77 -26.86 -41.78
C MET A 116 -11.15 -27.32 -43.11
N ARG A 117 -9.85 -27.67 -43.13
CA ARG A 117 -9.19 -28.22 -44.32
C ARG A 117 -9.70 -29.60 -44.70
N ASP A 118 -10.02 -30.46 -43.73
CA ASP A 118 -10.68 -31.75 -43.97
C ASP A 118 -12.12 -31.56 -44.46
N LEU A 119 -12.81 -30.53 -43.95
CA LEU A 119 -14.11 -30.09 -44.48
C LEU A 119 -13.98 -29.43 -45.86
N GLU A 120 -12.84 -28.87 -46.24
CA GLU A 120 -12.64 -28.24 -47.55
C GLU A 120 -12.16 -29.25 -48.61
N LEU A 121 -11.36 -30.24 -48.21
CA LEU A 121 -10.93 -31.37 -49.05
C LEU A 121 -12.06 -32.37 -49.36
N GLY A 122 -13.11 -32.41 -48.54
CA GLY A 122 -14.31 -33.22 -48.79
C GLY A 122 -15.32 -32.59 -49.75
N TYR A 123 -15.13 -31.33 -50.15
CA TYR A 123 -16.11 -30.55 -50.91
C TYR A 123 -15.50 -29.96 -52.19
N HIS A 124 -14.92 -30.84 -53.00
CA HIS A 124 -14.74 -30.56 -54.43
C HIS A 124 -15.48 -31.61 -55.27
N ALA A 125 -16.78 -31.38 -55.44
CA ALA A 125 -17.54 -31.77 -56.62
C ALA A 125 -18.75 -30.82 -56.77
N ASP A 126 -18.63 -29.86 -57.69
CA ASP A 126 -19.68 -29.11 -58.38
C ASP A 126 -21.08 -29.02 -57.73
N ARG A 127 -21.40 -27.85 -57.16
CA ARG A 127 -22.57 -27.04 -57.58
C ARG A 127 -22.68 -25.75 -56.79
N GLU A 128 -22.83 -24.67 -57.54
CA GLU A 128 -23.43 -23.40 -57.18
C GLU A 128 -24.53 -23.53 -56.09
N PHE A 129 -24.31 -22.99 -54.89
CA PHE A 129 -25.32 -22.23 -54.13
C PHE A 129 -24.73 -21.68 -52.81
N GLU A 130 -24.71 -20.34 -52.74
CA GLU A 130 -24.76 -19.50 -51.54
C GLU A 130 -23.78 -19.75 -50.39
N ALA A 131 -22.82 -18.82 -50.29
CA ALA A 131 -22.10 -18.50 -49.06
C ALA A 131 -23.08 -18.12 -47.93
N GLN A 132 -23.63 -19.12 -47.24
CA GLN A 132 -24.25 -18.92 -45.93
C GLN A 132 -23.18 -19.21 -44.88
N MET A 133 -22.55 -18.11 -44.44
CA MET A 133 -21.83 -18.02 -43.18
C MET A 133 -22.86 -17.79 -42.06
N PRO A 134 -23.10 -18.73 -41.13
CA PRO A 134 -23.57 -18.40 -39.79
C PRO A 134 -22.38 -18.67 -38.87
N ILE A 135 -21.68 -17.67 -38.35
CA ILE A 135 -22.10 -16.95 -37.15
C ILE A 135 -21.43 -15.57 -37.18
N THR A 136 -22.23 -14.52 -37.37
CA THR A 136 -21.84 -13.16 -36.98
C THR A 136 -21.87 -13.10 -35.45
N PHE A 137 -20.71 -12.94 -34.80
CA PHE A 137 -20.67 -12.53 -33.41
C PHE A 137 -21.26 -11.11 -33.31
N ARG A 138 -22.53 -11.01 -32.93
CA ARG A 138 -23.12 -9.73 -32.51
C ARG A 138 -22.63 -9.44 -31.09
N VAL A 139 -21.63 -8.56 -30.99
CA VAL A 139 -21.28 -7.93 -29.72
C VAL A 139 -22.46 -7.05 -29.33
N GLN A 140 -23.25 -7.46 -28.34
CA GLN A 140 -24.20 -6.53 -27.72
C GLN A 140 -23.41 -5.42 -27.01
N PRO A 141 -23.80 -4.15 -27.13
CA PRO A 141 -23.14 -3.06 -26.43
C PRO A 141 -23.13 -3.34 -24.92
N SER A 142 -21.93 -3.25 -24.34
CA SER A 142 -21.67 -3.22 -22.91
C SER A 142 -22.65 -2.28 -22.21
N HIS A 143 -23.51 -2.82 -21.34
CA HIS A 143 -24.29 -1.97 -20.44
C HIS A 143 -23.35 -1.37 -19.38
N PRO A 144 -23.36 -0.04 -19.21
CA PRO A 144 -22.54 0.65 -18.23
C PRO A 144 -23.25 0.63 -16.88
N ASN A 145 -22.67 0.02 -15.87
CA ASN A 145 -23.02 0.31 -14.48
C ASN A 145 -21.73 0.60 -13.70
N LEU A 146 -21.15 1.76 -14.01
CA LEU A 146 -20.43 2.57 -13.03
C LEU A 146 -21.48 3.36 -12.27
N GLN A 147 -21.79 2.94 -11.05
CA GLN A 147 -22.28 3.86 -10.03
C GLN A 147 -21.19 3.95 -8.97
N GLU A 148 -20.32 4.95 -9.14
CA GLU A 148 -19.69 5.63 -8.01
C GLU A 148 -20.80 6.19 -7.14
N ASN A 149 -20.84 5.79 -5.87
CA ASN A 149 -21.47 6.59 -4.83
C ASN A 149 -20.38 7.04 -3.87
N ASN A 150 -20.37 8.37 -3.69
CA ASN A 150 -19.53 9.17 -2.80
C ASN A 150 -19.47 8.63 -1.37
#